data_AF-A0AAV6BCK3-F1
#
_entry.id   AF-A0AAV6BCK3-F1
#
_cell.length_a   1.000
_cell.length_b   1.000
_cell.length_c   1.000
_cell.angle_alpha   90.00
_cell.angle_beta   90.00
_cell.angle_gamma   90.00
#
_symmetry.space_group_name_H-M   'P 1'
#
loop_
_entity.id
_entity.type
_entity.pdbx_description
1 polymer ?
#
loop_
_entity_poly.entity_id
_entity_poly.type
_entity_poly.pdbx_seq_one_letter_code
_entity_poly.pdbx_strand_id
1 'polypeptide(L)' 'MDDAPKCPVSGKRKYATEGAALATAKHQVATANAPMELHAYRCNWCRAWHLTKKMEKSGKDR' A
#
# COMPACT_ATOMS: atom_id res chain seq x y z
N MET A 1 -10.74 -4.01 -15.91
CA MET A 1 -11.47 -2.78 -15.53
C MET A 1 -10.85 -2.32 -14.22
N ASP A 2 -9.76 -1.56 -14.31
CA ASP A 2 -8.96 -1.16 -13.14
C ASP A 2 -8.53 0.31 -13.29
N ASP A 3 -9.47 1.18 -13.67
CA ASP A 3 -9.30 2.64 -13.67
C ASP A 3 -9.46 3.20 -12.25
N ALA A 4 -8.74 2.64 -11.28
CA ALA A 4 -8.63 3.29 -9.98
C ALA A 4 -7.62 4.43 -10.16
N PRO A 5 -7.98 5.70 -9.87
CA PRO A 5 -7.11 6.84 -10.15
C PRO A 5 -5.77 6.65 -9.45
N LYS A 6 -4.71 6.36 -10.21
CA LYS A 6 -3.36 6.17 -9.66
C LYS A 6 -2.77 7.50 -9.23
N CYS A 7 -1.94 7.49 -8.19
CA CYS A 7 -1.23 8.70 -7.78
C CYS A 7 -0.24 9.11 -8.86
N PRO A 8 -0.28 10.36 -9.36
CA PRO A 8 0.69 10.81 -10.37
C PRO A 8 2.13 10.84 -9.83
N VAL A 9 2.31 11.00 -8.51
CA VAL A 9 3.62 11.06 -7.87
C VAL A 9 4.15 9.68 -7.53
N SER A 10 3.31 8.79 -6.99
CA SER A 10 3.77 7.49 -6.50
C SER A 10 3.43 6.32 -7.42
N GLY A 11 2.59 6.50 -8.44
CA GLY A 11 2.06 5.42 -9.29
C GLY A 11 1.13 4.42 -8.59
N LYS A 12 0.90 4.58 -7.28
CA LYS A 12 0.14 3.65 -6.44
C LYS A 12 -1.37 3.86 -6.53
N ARG A 13 -2.13 2.79 -6.23
CA ARG A 13 -3.59 2.84 -6.11
C ARG A 13 -3.99 3.79 -4.98
N LYS A 14 -4.90 4.73 -5.27
CA LYS A 14 -5.49 5.63 -4.29
C LYS A 14 -6.66 4.94 -3.60
N TYR A 15 -6.70 5.05 -2.28
CA TYR A 15 -7.82 4.66 -1.46
C TYR A 15 -8.48 5.92 -0.88
N ALA A 16 -9.81 5.94 -0.88
CA ALA A 16 -10.58 7.06 -0.35
C ALA A 16 -10.48 7.15 1.19
N THR A 17 -10.35 6.00 1.86
CA THR A 17 -10.29 5.90 3.31
C THR A 17 -9.12 5.03 3.77
N GLU A 18 -8.64 5.30 4.99
CA GLU A 18 -7.62 4.48 5.64
C GLU A 18 -8.09 3.03 5.79
N GLY A 19 -9.36 2.83 6.17
CA GLY A 19 -9.96 1.50 6.32
C GLY A 19 -9.95 0.68 5.03
N ALA A 20 -10.23 1.28 3.87
CA ALA A 20 -10.16 0.59 2.58
C ALA A 20 -8.71 0.20 2.22
N ALA A 21 -7.75 1.08 2.53
CA ALA A 21 -6.34 0.78 2.37
C ALA A 21 -5.94 -0.38 3.29
N LEU A 22 -6.23 -0.31 4.59
CA LEU A 22 -5.90 -1.34 5.58
C LEU A 22 -6.56 -2.69 5.29
N ALA A 23 -7.83 -2.70 4.86
CA ALA A 23 -8.50 -3.93 4.46
C ALA A 23 -7.79 -4.59 3.27
N THR A 24 -7.39 -3.78 2.28
CA THR A 24 -6.63 -4.27 1.13
C THR A 24 -5.22 -4.72 1.51
N ALA A 25 -4.57 -4.04 2.46
CA ALA A 25 -3.30 -4.45 3.03
C ALA A 25 -3.40 -5.83 3.69
N LYS A 26 -4.37 -6.01 4.59
CA LYS A 26 -4.65 -7.30 5.26
C LYS A 26 -4.94 -8.40 4.25
N HIS A 27 -5.76 -8.11 3.25
CA HIS A 27 -6.06 -9.06 2.18
C HIS A 27 -4.79 -9.44 1.42
N GLN A 28 -3.96 -8.47 1.02
CA GLN A 28 -2.71 -8.74 0.31
C GLN A 28 -1.72 -9.55 1.15
N VAL A 29 -1.57 -9.26 2.45
CA VAL A 29 -0.73 -10.05 3.36
C VAL A 29 -1.23 -11.49 3.45
N ALA A 30 -2.55 -11.68 3.59
CA ALA A 30 -3.16 -13.01 3.63
C ALA A 30 -2.99 -13.78 2.31
N THR A 31 -3.12 -13.11 1.16
CA THR A 31 -2.97 -13.75 -0.15
C THR A 31 -1.53 -14.03 -0.54
N ALA A 32 -0.60 -13.15 -0.15
CA ALA A 32 0.79 -13.20 -0.63
C ALA A 32 1.66 -14.19 0.14
N ASN A 33 1.15 -14.89 1.17
CA ASN A 33 1.91 -15.82 2.03
C ASN A 33 3.28 -15.26 2.46
N ALA A 34 3.37 -13.95 2.63
CA ALA A 34 4.62 -13.25 2.92
C ALA A 34 4.43 -12.39 4.17
N PRO A 35 5.41 -12.34 5.09
CA PRO A 35 5.36 -11.53 6.31
C PRO A 35 5.49 -10.02 6.05
N MET A 36 5.19 -9.57 4.83
CA MET A 36 5.41 -8.20 4.41
C MET A 36 4.26 -7.32 4.90
N GLU A 37 4.37 -6.76 6.10
CA GLU A 37 3.39 -5.82 6.62
C GLU A 37 3.18 -4.65 5.64
N LEU A 38 1.95 -4.47 5.16
CA LEU A 38 1.58 -3.31 4.36
C LEU A 38 1.01 -2.23 5.28
N HIS A 39 1.54 -1.01 5.20
CA HIS A 39 1.08 0.15 5.97
C HIS A 39 0.32 1.13 5.08
N ALA A 40 -0.81 1.63 5.57
CA ALA A 40 -1.57 2.68 4.92
C ALA A 40 -1.04 4.06 5.35
N TYR A 41 -0.70 4.90 4.39
CA TYR A 41 -0.27 6.28 4.66
C TYR A 41 -1.03 7.27 3.78
N ARG A 42 -1.28 8.47 4.31
CA ARG A 42 -1.88 9.54 3.53
C ARG A 42 -0.80 10.26 2.72
N CYS A 43 -0.98 10.31 1.41
CA CYS A 43 -0.09 11.05 0.54
C CYS A 43 -0.31 12.56 0.68
N ASN A 44 0.75 13.32 0.95
CA ASN A 44 0.64 14.78 1.07
C ASN A 44 0.28 15.47 -0.25
N TRP A 45 0.59 14.85 -1.40
CA TRP A 45 0.36 15.41 -2.73
C TRP A 45 -1.10 15.27 -3.21
N CYS A 46 -1.63 14.05 -3.23
CA CYS A 46 -3.00 13.80 -3.68
C CYS A 46 -4.02 13.70 -2.54
N ARG A 47 -3.57 13.86 -1.28
CA ARG A 47 -4.38 13.77 -0.05
C ARG A 47 -5.13 12.45 0.14
N ALA A 48 -4.85 11.45 -0.70
CA ALA A 48 -5.45 10.12 -0.70
C ALA A 48 -4.60 9.11 0.10
N TRP A 49 -5.21 8.00 0.48
CA TRP A 49 -4.54 6.92 1.20
C TRP A 49 -3.85 5.98 0.23
N HIS A 50 -2.59 5.64 0.48
CA HIS A 50 -1.81 4.68 -0.29
C HIS A 50 -1.30 3.58 0.61
N LEU A 51 -1.02 2.42 0.01
CA LEU A 51 -0.32 1.34 0.68
C LEU A 51 1.18 1.43 0.39
N THR A 52 1.99 1.28 1.42
CA THR A 52 3.43 1.07 1.31
C THR A 52 3.78 -0.24 1.97
N LYS A 53 4.75 -0.95 1.41
CA LYS A 53 5.33 -2.11 2.08
C LYS A 53 6.23 -1.61 3.19
N LYS A 54 5.90 -1.95 4.43
CA LYS A 54 6.84 -1.85 5.53
C LYS A 54 7.84 -2.96 5.25
N MET A 55 8.96 -2.59 4.63
CA MET A 55 10.09 -3.50 4.57
C MET A 55 10.52 -3.71 6.02
N GLU A 56 10.07 -4.80 6.64
CA GLU A 56 10.92 -5.46 7.62
C GLU A 56 12.27 -5.62 6.94
N LYS A 57 13.35 -5.15 7.59
CA LYS A 57 14.73 -5.19 7.07
C LYS A 57 15.12 -6.65 6.79
N SER A 58 14.63 -7.22 5.70
CA SER A 58 14.96 -8.53 5.20
C SER A 58 16.03 -8.32 4.15
N GLY A 59 17.28 -8.48 4.59
CA GLY A 59 18.43 -8.69 3.73
C GLY A 59 18.88 -7.50 2.89
N LYS A 60 19.62 -6.58 3.49
CA LYS A 60 20.76 -5.98 2.77
C LYS A 60 21.81 -7.08 2.69
N ASP A 61 21.86 -7.72 1.53
CA ASP A 61 23.05 -8.19 0.81
C ASP A 61 24.28 -8.62 1.65
N ARG A 62 24.60 -9.92 1.53
CA ARG A 62 25.90 -10.61 1.74
C ARG A 62 26.33 -10.97 3.16
#